data_AF-A0A925EER6-F1
#
_entry.id   AF-A0A925EER6-F1
#
_cell.length_a   1.000
_cell.length_b   1.000
_cell.length_c   1.000
_cell.angle_alpha   90.00
_cell.angle_beta   90.00
_cell.angle_gamma   90.00
#
_symmetry.space_group_name_H-M   'P 1'
#
loop_
_entity.id
_entity.type
_entity.pdbx_description
1 polymer ?
#
loop_
_entity_poly.entity_id
_entity_poly.type
_entity_poly.pdbx_seq_one_letter_code
_entity_poly.pdbx_strand_id
1 'polypeptide(L)'
;MKNKVLFGIALLIISAKIFGQEGYTILSAKLPFSTEVMDYYVKRIGTNYILNGDIIVGSTLQRTAIYQSNNTQDGYLWPRGGVPVKIDLSMYRNNNERGMDMSAMALRAIDDLNSATNIRLVPYTGQKDYIRIMYTSDIGYGGISPIGRIGGEQIIYITRQSTSKTIVHELMHSLGFWHEQSRHDRDSYIKINWSNIDSTKMHNFQIEPGTTSGAYDYESVMHYHAKAFAKDTSKVTIQCKNGNVISDCVFGSYYVFSDKDIAGINTTYFYNAGTAAINYEAELSITETVADVMKQQQKRISPVVKEAQRQQITEGLYKIKINQTGRHLAIEGVSKENGARLVQWDYVDQNNHKFYVTKRADNTFTLWGWDSRKYVCAASGNKEDGTAVVQDSFADYLGTWKIEYSNQNGCKPGWVITNVVSGKPLHLVGDGNGAGFEIRAQKFLDGEYDCASTFQFESLGDIPAELKSPESVPAQKINSPAIQKMKKNN
;
A
#
# COMPACT_ATOMS: atom_id res chain seq x y z
N MET A 1 41.78 -21.76 11.14
CA MET A 1 41.02 -22.86 10.50
C MET A 1 40.18 -23.73 11.44
N LYS A 2 40.17 -23.54 12.78
CA LYS A 2 39.38 -24.38 13.71
C LYS A 2 38.04 -23.79 14.22
N ASN A 3 37.68 -22.55 13.87
CA ASN A 3 36.43 -21.92 14.31
C ASN A 3 35.26 -22.00 13.29
N LYS A 4 35.47 -22.53 12.08
CA LYS A 4 34.41 -22.64 11.06
C LYS A 4 33.50 -23.88 11.24
N VAL A 5 33.99 -24.93 11.91
CA VAL A 5 33.27 -26.22 12.03
C VAL A 5 32.34 -26.27 13.25
N LEU A 6 32.58 -25.49 14.32
CA LEU A 6 31.69 -25.47 15.50
C LEU A 6 30.35 -24.75 15.23
N PHE A 7 30.28 -23.85 14.24
CA PHE A 7 29.07 -23.07 13.95
C PHE A 7 28.00 -23.87 13.18
N GLY A 8 28.40 -24.88 12.40
CA GLY A 8 27.46 -25.82 11.78
C GLY A 8 26.69 -26.63 12.82
N ILE A 9 27.33 -27.00 13.93
CA ILE A 9 26.73 -27.84 14.98
C ILE A 9 25.73 -27.05 15.85
N ALA A 10 25.96 -25.77 16.11
CA ALA A 10 25.02 -24.94 16.85
C ALA A 10 23.74 -24.62 16.05
N LEU A 11 23.84 -24.44 14.72
CA LEU A 11 22.66 -24.38 13.84
C LEU A 11 21.94 -25.73 13.77
N LEU A 12 22.67 -26.87 13.78
CA LEU A 12 22.11 -28.22 13.74
C LEU A 12 21.35 -28.64 15.02
N ILE A 13 21.71 -28.12 16.20
CA ILE A 13 21.00 -28.44 17.45
C ILE A 13 19.71 -27.62 17.59
N ILE A 14 19.69 -26.40 17.03
CA ILE A 14 18.47 -25.60 16.90
C ILE A 14 17.57 -26.15 15.77
N SER A 15 18.17 -26.76 14.74
CA SER A 15 17.45 -27.26 13.56
C SER A 15 16.46 -28.39 13.87
N ALA A 16 16.79 -29.29 14.80
CA ALA A 16 15.94 -30.43 15.14
C ALA A 16 14.70 -30.07 16.00
N LYS A 17 14.74 -28.95 16.75
CA LYS A 17 13.65 -28.55 17.67
C LYS A 17 12.74 -27.44 17.13
N ILE A 18 13.23 -26.62 16.20
CA ILE A 18 12.46 -25.48 15.64
C ILE A 18 11.88 -25.79 14.26
N PHE A 19 12.53 -26.61 13.42
CA PHE A 19 12.12 -26.79 12.01
C PHE A 19 11.20 -27.99 11.77
N GLY A 20 10.68 -28.60 12.84
CA GLY A 20 9.43 -29.35 12.80
C GLY A 20 8.18 -28.45 12.83
N GLN A 21 8.33 -27.12 12.85
CA GLN A 21 7.20 -26.18 12.79
C GLN A 21 6.64 -26.09 11.36
N GLU A 22 5.31 -26.14 11.26
CA GLU A 22 4.57 -26.04 10.01
C GLU A 22 5.04 -24.85 9.16
N GLY A 23 5.52 -25.15 7.94
CA GLY A 23 5.78 -24.13 6.91
C GLY A 23 7.24 -23.83 6.56
N TYR A 24 8.25 -24.55 7.06
CA TYR A 24 9.64 -24.44 6.57
C TYR A 24 10.09 -25.71 5.83
N THR A 25 11.01 -25.56 4.87
CA THR A 25 11.62 -26.65 4.10
C THR A 25 13.13 -26.39 3.97
N ILE A 26 13.92 -27.45 3.84
CA ILE A 26 15.37 -27.36 3.63
C ILE A 26 15.67 -27.55 2.14
N LEU A 27 16.40 -26.62 1.55
CA LEU A 27 16.98 -26.76 0.22
C LEU A 27 18.51 -26.80 0.36
N SER A 28 19.16 -27.75 -0.32
CA SER A 28 20.61 -27.88 -0.27
C SER A 28 21.24 -27.37 -1.57
N ALA A 29 22.32 -26.60 -1.45
CA ALA A 29 23.03 -26.02 -2.59
C ALA A 29 24.56 -26.13 -2.41
N LYS A 30 25.27 -26.43 -3.50
CA LYS A 30 26.74 -26.30 -3.53
C LYS A 30 27.10 -24.90 -4.02
N LEU A 31 27.86 -24.16 -3.20
CA LEU A 31 28.23 -22.79 -3.53
C LEU A 31 29.46 -22.76 -4.46
N PRO A 32 29.60 -21.78 -5.36
CA PRO A 32 30.75 -21.70 -6.26
C PRO A 32 32.07 -21.49 -5.51
N PHE A 33 31.98 -20.89 -4.33
CA PHE A 33 33.10 -20.55 -3.46
C PHE A 33 33.26 -21.52 -2.27
N SER A 34 32.51 -22.63 -2.23
CA SER A 34 32.61 -23.64 -1.19
C SER A 34 32.69 -25.05 -1.77
N THR A 35 33.53 -25.90 -1.17
CA THR A 35 33.54 -27.34 -1.46
C THR A 35 32.41 -28.09 -0.76
N GLU A 36 31.77 -27.45 0.22
CA GLU A 36 30.69 -28.03 1.05
C GLU A 36 29.30 -27.71 0.47
N VAL A 37 28.39 -28.67 0.63
CA VAL A 37 26.95 -28.45 0.38
C VAL A 37 26.36 -27.75 1.61
N MET A 38 25.66 -26.65 1.37
CA MET A 38 25.04 -25.85 2.41
C MET A 38 23.53 -26.06 2.40
N ASP A 39 22.96 -26.21 3.59
CA ASP A 39 21.51 -26.29 3.80
C ASP A 39 20.91 -24.90 4.05
N TYR A 40 19.86 -24.57 3.31
CA TYR A 40 19.13 -23.32 3.37
C TYR A 40 17.71 -23.56 3.84
N TYR A 41 17.31 -22.80 4.86
CA TYR A 41 15.95 -22.88 5.39
C TYR A 41 15.07 -21.87 4.64
N VAL A 42 14.06 -22.40 3.95
CA VAL A 42 13.11 -21.59 3.18
C VAL A 42 11.73 -21.71 3.79
N LYS A 43 11.03 -20.58 3.92
CA LYS A 43 9.64 -20.54 4.38
C LYS A 43 8.72 -20.79 3.19
N ARG A 44 7.78 -21.73 3.31
CA ARG A 44 6.75 -21.97 2.32
C ARG A 44 5.58 -21.00 2.52
N ILE A 45 5.28 -20.20 1.50
CA ILE A 45 4.10 -19.33 1.46
C ILE A 45 3.35 -19.63 0.15
N GLY A 46 2.18 -20.26 0.27
CA GLY A 46 1.48 -20.80 -0.89
C GLY A 46 2.35 -21.81 -1.65
N THR A 47 2.64 -21.51 -2.91
CA THR A 47 3.53 -22.30 -3.78
C THR A 47 4.99 -21.83 -3.77
N ASN A 48 5.29 -20.70 -3.10
CA ASN A 48 6.60 -20.07 -3.13
C ASN A 48 7.46 -20.53 -1.95
N TYR A 49 8.76 -20.63 -2.19
CA TYR A 49 9.78 -20.81 -1.16
C TYR A 49 10.50 -19.49 -0.95
N ILE A 50 10.47 -18.98 0.28
CA ILE A 50 11.01 -17.67 0.63
C ILE A 50 12.31 -17.87 1.41
N LEU A 51 13.41 -17.43 0.80
CA LEU A 51 14.74 -17.39 1.38
C LEU A 51 15.00 -16.01 1.98
N ASN A 52 15.61 -16.00 3.15
CA ASN A 52 16.07 -14.83 3.90
C ASN A 52 15.05 -13.74 4.26
N GLY A 53 13.80 -13.84 3.82
CA GLY A 53 12.72 -12.94 4.24
C GLY A 53 11.81 -12.58 3.07
N ASP A 54 12.40 -12.38 1.90
CA ASP A 54 11.78 -11.77 0.72
C ASP A 54 12.24 -12.34 -0.64
N ILE A 55 13.22 -13.25 -0.68
CA ILE A 55 13.68 -13.83 -1.95
C ILE A 55 12.88 -15.08 -2.29
N ILE A 56 12.14 -15.06 -3.40
CA ILE A 56 11.49 -16.24 -3.95
C ILE A 56 12.52 -17.12 -4.67
N VAL A 57 12.63 -18.36 -4.22
CA VAL A 57 13.48 -19.38 -4.83
C VAL A 57 12.66 -20.57 -5.32
N GLY A 58 13.21 -21.29 -6.29
CA GLY A 58 12.61 -22.53 -6.79
C GLY A 58 12.78 -23.69 -5.80
N SER A 59 12.30 -24.88 -6.19
CA SER A 59 12.53 -26.12 -5.44
C SER A 59 14.00 -26.58 -5.42
N THR A 60 14.88 -25.87 -6.13
CA THR A 60 16.33 -26.04 -6.06
C THR A 60 17.02 -24.67 -6.09
N LEU A 61 18.13 -24.55 -5.37
CA LEU A 61 18.98 -23.35 -5.33
C LEU A 61 20.10 -23.45 -6.38
N GLN A 62 19.75 -23.81 -7.62
CA GLN A 62 20.74 -24.12 -8.68
C GLN A 62 21.40 -22.88 -9.30
N ARG A 63 20.93 -21.67 -8.99
CA ARG A 63 21.40 -20.43 -9.63
C ARG A 63 22.28 -19.66 -8.67
N THR A 64 23.59 -19.75 -8.91
CA THR A 64 24.59 -18.96 -8.18
C THR A 64 24.83 -17.69 -8.98
N ALA A 65 24.49 -16.53 -8.42
CA ALA A 65 24.67 -15.27 -9.15
C ALA A 65 26.15 -14.95 -9.28
N ILE A 66 26.65 -14.96 -10.51
CA ILE A 66 27.93 -14.35 -10.87
C ILE A 66 27.62 -12.99 -11.47
N TYR A 67 27.96 -11.90 -10.76
CA TYR A 67 27.86 -10.52 -11.25
C TYR A 67 28.96 -10.24 -12.28
N GLN A 68 28.87 -10.83 -13.46
CA GLN A 68 29.83 -10.61 -14.54
C GLN A 68 29.13 -10.27 -15.85
N SER A 69 29.66 -9.27 -16.56
CA SER A 69 29.17 -8.77 -17.84
C SER A 69 29.03 -9.82 -18.95
N ASN A 70 29.67 -10.97 -18.79
CA ASN A 70 29.75 -12.06 -19.77
C ASN A 70 28.85 -13.25 -19.41
N ASN A 71 28.05 -13.18 -18.34
CA ASN A 71 27.19 -14.27 -17.90
C ASN A 71 25.88 -14.39 -18.72
N THR A 72 25.97 -14.26 -20.05
CA THR A 72 24.85 -14.45 -20.97
C THR A 72 24.53 -15.93 -21.21
N GLN A 73 25.39 -16.86 -20.77
CA GLN A 73 25.27 -18.29 -21.07
C GLN A 73 24.27 -19.03 -20.17
N ASP A 74 24.10 -18.64 -18.90
CA ASP A 74 23.25 -19.38 -17.95
C ASP A 74 21.82 -18.86 -17.86
N GLY A 75 21.51 -17.79 -18.61
CA GLY A 75 20.18 -17.19 -18.65
C GLY A 75 19.68 -16.60 -17.34
N TYR A 76 20.57 -16.43 -16.35
CA TYR A 76 20.27 -15.84 -15.04
C TYR A 76 20.11 -14.33 -15.07
N LEU A 77 20.96 -13.65 -15.84
CA LEU A 77 20.80 -12.22 -16.09
C LEU A 77 19.79 -11.99 -17.20
N TRP A 78 19.15 -10.82 -17.16
CA TRP A 78 18.29 -10.37 -18.23
C TRP A 78 19.13 -10.06 -19.49
N PRO A 79 18.70 -10.54 -20.67
CA PRO A 79 19.45 -10.33 -21.90
C PRO A 79 19.51 -8.85 -22.28
N ARG A 80 20.47 -8.51 -23.15
CA ARG A 80 20.60 -7.16 -23.71
C ARG A 80 19.37 -6.87 -24.57
N GLY A 81 18.63 -5.79 -24.27
CA GLY A 81 17.44 -5.37 -25.05
C GLY A 81 16.31 -4.72 -24.25
N GLY A 82 16.48 -4.58 -22.94
CA GLY A 82 15.50 -4.08 -22.00
C GLY A 82 14.92 -5.22 -21.16
N VAL A 83 14.61 -4.94 -19.90
CA VAL A 83 13.90 -5.84 -18.98
C VAL A 83 12.42 -5.51 -19.08
N PRO A 84 11.57 -6.37 -19.66
CA PRO A 84 10.16 -6.08 -19.80
C PRO A 84 9.47 -6.11 -18.43
N VAL A 85 8.73 -5.05 -18.10
CA VAL A 85 8.00 -4.89 -16.86
C VAL A 85 6.53 -4.63 -17.16
N LYS A 86 5.66 -5.29 -16.41
CA LYS A 86 4.21 -5.11 -16.42
C LYS A 86 3.75 -4.67 -15.04
N ILE A 87 3.15 -3.50 -14.94
CA ILE A 87 2.47 -3.08 -13.71
C ILE A 87 1.07 -3.71 -13.74
N ASP A 88 0.79 -4.58 -12.78
CA ASP A 88 -0.49 -5.26 -12.69
C ASP A 88 -1.63 -4.31 -12.34
N LEU A 89 -2.85 -4.65 -12.78
CA LEU A 89 -4.07 -3.89 -12.46
C LEU A 89 -4.30 -3.72 -10.95
N SER A 90 -3.87 -4.67 -10.13
CA SER A 90 -3.95 -4.58 -8.67
C SER A 90 -3.19 -3.38 -8.10
N MET A 91 -2.08 -2.97 -8.71
CA MET A 91 -1.30 -1.80 -8.26
C MET A 91 -2.07 -0.49 -8.47
N TYR A 92 -2.82 -0.36 -9.57
CA TYR A 92 -3.66 0.82 -9.84
C TYR A 92 -4.92 0.88 -8.98
N ARG A 93 -5.24 -0.19 -8.23
CA ARG A 93 -6.45 -0.30 -7.42
C ARG A 93 -6.20 -0.13 -5.92
N ASN A 94 -4.95 0.02 -5.53
CA ASN A 94 -4.56 -0.01 -4.12
C ASN A 94 -3.64 1.14 -3.77
N ASN A 95 -3.79 1.59 -2.53
CA ASN A 95 -2.89 2.53 -1.89
C ASN A 95 -2.14 1.82 -0.77
N ASN A 96 -0.92 2.26 -0.52
CA ASN A 96 -0.17 1.80 0.63
C ASN A 96 -0.75 2.34 1.95
N GLU A 97 -0.20 1.93 3.09
CA GLU A 97 -0.67 2.35 4.42
C GLU A 97 -0.60 3.86 4.66
N ARG A 98 0.23 4.57 3.88
CA ARG A 98 0.33 6.04 3.90
C ARG A 98 -0.62 6.72 2.92
N GLY A 99 -1.49 5.97 2.24
CA GLY A 99 -2.42 6.49 1.24
C GLY A 99 -1.80 6.81 -0.12
N MET A 100 -0.55 6.41 -0.37
CA MET A 100 0.12 6.64 -1.67
C MET A 100 -0.33 5.59 -2.70
N ASP A 101 -0.60 6.06 -3.92
CA ASP A 101 -0.95 5.21 -5.06
C ASP A 101 0.19 4.23 -5.38
N MET A 102 -0.11 2.93 -5.34
CA MET A 102 0.91 1.91 -5.56
C MET A 102 1.43 1.86 -6.98
N SER A 103 0.59 2.18 -7.98
CA SER A 103 1.04 2.27 -9.37
C SER A 103 2.01 3.43 -9.57
N ALA A 104 1.74 4.59 -8.96
CA ALA A 104 2.67 5.72 -8.98
C ALA A 104 3.99 5.40 -8.29
N MET A 105 3.95 4.65 -7.17
CA MET A 105 5.18 4.19 -6.52
C MET A 105 6.00 3.25 -7.40
N ALA A 106 5.35 2.35 -8.14
CA ALA A 106 6.00 1.43 -9.07
C ALA A 106 6.60 2.17 -10.27
N LEU A 107 5.87 3.13 -10.84
CA LEU A 107 6.36 4.00 -11.93
C LEU A 107 7.60 4.79 -11.49
N ARG A 108 7.57 5.37 -10.28
CA ARG A 108 8.72 6.08 -9.71
C ARG A 108 9.93 5.17 -9.53
N ALA A 109 9.74 3.97 -8.99
CA ALA A 109 10.83 3.01 -8.81
C ALA A 109 11.47 2.60 -10.15
N ILE A 110 10.65 2.45 -11.20
CA ILE A 110 11.13 2.16 -12.55
C ILE A 110 11.93 3.34 -13.13
N ASP A 111 11.42 4.57 -12.97
CA ASP A 111 12.08 5.79 -13.43
C ASP A 111 13.41 6.03 -12.70
N ASP A 112 13.45 5.86 -11.38
CA ASP A 112 14.66 5.97 -10.57
C ASP A 112 15.76 5.02 -11.10
N LEU A 113 15.44 3.75 -11.37
CA LEU A 113 16.40 2.78 -11.91
C LEU A 113 16.85 3.11 -13.34
N ASN A 114 15.92 3.51 -14.21
CA ASN A 114 16.21 3.85 -15.61
C ASN A 114 17.08 5.11 -15.74
N SER A 115 16.87 6.09 -14.86
CA SER A 115 17.55 7.38 -14.90
C SER A 115 18.92 7.33 -14.22
N ALA A 116 19.07 6.58 -13.13
CA ALA A 116 20.32 6.52 -12.38
C ALA A 116 21.31 5.47 -12.89
N THR A 117 20.86 4.49 -13.69
CA THR A 117 21.69 3.33 -14.07
C THR A 117 21.65 3.04 -15.57
N ASN A 118 22.45 2.05 -15.97
CA ASN A 118 22.53 1.54 -17.33
C ASN A 118 21.43 0.51 -17.62
N ILE A 119 20.65 0.07 -16.62
CA ILE A 119 19.51 -0.83 -16.90
C ILE A 119 18.44 -0.10 -17.69
N ARG A 120 17.66 -0.86 -18.47
CA ARG A 120 16.49 -0.35 -19.18
C ARG A 120 15.29 -1.23 -18.85
N LEU A 121 14.48 -0.80 -17.90
CA LEU A 121 13.16 -1.37 -17.64
C LEU A 121 12.19 -0.80 -18.68
N VAL A 122 11.52 -1.68 -19.44
CA VAL A 122 10.70 -1.31 -20.59
C VAL A 122 9.29 -1.88 -20.46
N PRO A 123 8.26 -1.23 -21.02
CA PRO A 123 6.90 -1.76 -20.92
C PRO A 123 6.80 -3.16 -21.54
N TYR A 124 6.06 -4.04 -20.88
CA TYR A 124 5.74 -5.35 -21.42
C TYR A 124 4.81 -5.22 -22.64
N THR A 125 5.21 -5.81 -23.76
CA THR A 125 4.48 -5.78 -25.05
C THR A 125 4.21 -7.18 -25.61
N GLY A 126 4.47 -8.23 -24.84
CA GLY A 126 4.32 -9.64 -25.28
C GLY A 126 5.61 -10.46 -25.25
N GLN A 127 6.68 -9.96 -24.65
CA GLN A 127 7.94 -10.70 -24.50
C GLN A 127 7.73 -11.98 -23.68
N LYS A 128 8.42 -13.07 -24.03
CA LYS A 128 8.27 -14.35 -23.33
C LYS A 128 8.61 -14.25 -21.84
N ASP A 129 9.71 -13.58 -21.52
CA ASP A 129 10.20 -13.40 -20.16
C ASP A 129 9.97 -11.96 -19.74
N TYR A 130 9.33 -11.75 -18.58
CA TYR A 130 9.02 -10.41 -18.08
C TYR A 130 8.73 -10.40 -16.58
N ILE A 131 8.90 -9.24 -15.97
CA ILE A 131 8.54 -8.97 -14.57
C ILE A 131 7.10 -8.46 -14.51
N ARG A 132 6.29 -8.99 -13.60
CA ARG A 132 4.98 -8.42 -13.26
C ARG A 132 4.99 -7.92 -11.82
N ILE A 133 4.81 -6.62 -11.62
CA ILE A 133 4.70 -6.01 -10.29
C ILE A 133 3.22 -6.04 -9.88
N MET A 134 2.91 -6.71 -8.78
CA MET A 134 1.53 -6.98 -8.36
C MET A 134 1.32 -6.71 -6.88
N TYR A 135 0.16 -6.17 -6.53
CA TYR A 135 -0.25 -6.02 -5.14
C TYR A 135 -0.81 -7.33 -4.57
N THR A 136 -0.47 -7.66 -3.33
CA THR A 136 -1.07 -8.75 -2.55
C THR A 136 -1.23 -8.37 -1.07
N SER A 137 -2.23 -8.97 -0.42
CA SER A 137 -2.42 -8.97 1.03
C SER A 137 -1.90 -10.24 1.72
N ASP A 138 -1.42 -11.22 0.97
CA ASP A 138 -1.25 -12.60 1.44
C ASP A 138 0.14 -12.87 2.02
N ILE A 139 0.99 -11.85 2.06
CA ILE A 139 2.34 -11.92 2.62
C ILE A 139 2.45 -10.92 3.78
N GLY A 140 3.02 -11.38 4.90
CA GLY A 140 3.10 -10.60 6.14
C GLY A 140 4.27 -9.62 6.21
N TYR A 141 5.03 -9.46 5.12
CA TYR A 141 6.25 -8.65 5.06
C TYR A 141 6.31 -7.87 3.74
N GLY A 142 6.71 -6.60 3.80
CA GLY A 142 7.24 -5.78 2.70
C GLY A 142 6.82 -6.16 1.26
N GLY A 143 7.81 -6.39 0.42
CA GLY A 143 7.68 -7.03 -0.88
C GLY A 143 8.42 -8.36 -0.89
N ILE A 144 8.18 -9.18 -1.92
CA ILE A 144 8.99 -10.36 -2.21
C ILE A 144 9.21 -10.48 -3.72
N SER A 145 10.39 -10.96 -4.13
CA SER A 145 10.77 -11.08 -5.53
C SER A 145 11.57 -12.35 -5.81
N PRO A 146 11.41 -12.96 -7.00
CA PRO A 146 12.40 -13.89 -7.52
C PRO A 146 13.77 -13.24 -7.67
N ILE A 147 14.82 -14.05 -7.64
CA ILE A 147 16.19 -13.60 -7.84
C ILE A 147 16.66 -13.86 -9.29
N GLY A 148 17.06 -12.80 -9.98
CA GLY A 148 17.46 -12.83 -11.39
C GLY A 148 16.28 -13.16 -12.35
N ARG A 149 16.61 -13.43 -13.61
CA ARG A 149 15.65 -13.86 -14.63
C ARG A 149 15.36 -15.35 -14.47
N ILE A 150 14.13 -15.70 -14.07
CA ILE A 150 13.72 -17.10 -13.92
C ILE A 150 13.10 -17.70 -15.19
N GLY A 151 12.75 -16.85 -16.17
CA GLY A 151 12.07 -17.21 -17.41
C GLY A 151 10.54 -17.21 -17.26
N GLY A 152 9.82 -16.90 -18.33
CA GLY A 152 8.37 -16.71 -18.30
C GLY A 152 7.93 -15.46 -17.52
N GLU A 153 6.68 -15.45 -17.06
CA GLU A 153 6.18 -14.44 -16.13
C GLU A 153 6.82 -14.67 -14.75
N GLN A 154 7.50 -13.65 -14.22
CA GLN A 154 7.99 -13.65 -12.85
C GLN A 154 7.35 -12.51 -12.06
N ILE A 155 6.70 -12.84 -10.95
CA ILE A 155 5.87 -11.90 -10.20
C ILE A 155 6.67 -11.33 -9.02
N ILE A 156 6.75 -10.00 -8.94
CA ILE A 156 7.11 -9.26 -7.74
C ILE A 156 5.81 -8.97 -6.99
N TYR A 157 5.74 -9.39 -5.73
CA TYR A 157 4.59 -9.15 -4.88
C TYR A 157 4.87 -7.99 -3.94
N ILE A 158 3.97 -7.03 -3.89
CA ILE A 158 4.07 -5.79 -3.11
C ILE A 158 2.88 -5.71 -2.15
N THR A 159 3.12 -5.34 -0.89
CA THR A 159 2.05 -5.13 0.10
C THR A 159 1.76 -3.66 0.39
N ARG A 160 0.73 -3.39 1.20
CA ARG A 160 0.42 -2.03 1.69
C ARG A 160 1.53 -1.39 2.53
N GLN A 161 2.45 -2.17 3.10
CA GLN A 161 3.58 -1.61 3.87
C GLN A 161 4.70 -1.08 2.96
N SER A 162 4.63 -1.38 1.67
CA SER A 162 5.70 -1.07 0.73
C SER A 162 5.78 0.42 0.38
N THR A 163 7.01 0.83 0.10
CA THR A 163 7.37 2.16 -0.41
C THR A 163 8.01 2.02 -1.79
N SER A 164 8.24 3.12 -2.52
CA SER A 164 9.04 3.08 -3.75
C SER A 164 10.41 2.44 -3.53
N LYS A 165 11.06 2.69 -2.39
CA LYS A 165 12.34 2.04 -2.02
C LYS A 165 12.20 0.52 -1.91
N THR A 166 11.09 0.03 -1.34
CA THR A 166 10.78 -1.40 -1.30
C THR A 166 10.67 -1.97 -2.71
N ILE A 167 9.97 -1.28 -3.62
CA ILE A 167 9.82 -1.75 -5.00
C ILE A 167 11.17 -1.77 -5.73
N VAL A 168 12.06 -0.81 -5.48
CA VAL A 168 13.41 -0.82 -6.04
C VAL A 168 14.24 -2.00 -5.50
N HIS A 169 14.16 -2.27 -4.20
CA HIS A 169 14.78 -3.46 -3.59
C HIS A 169 14.34 -4.75 -4.29
N GLU A 170 13.03 -4.93 -4.46
CA GLU A 170 12.48 -6.10 -5.15
C GLU A 170 12.89 -6.17 -6.63
N LEU A 171 12.94 -5.02 -7.33
CA LEU A 171 13.43 -4.97 -8.70
C LEU A 171 14.91 -5.37 -8.76
N MET A 172 15.73 -4.94 -7.82
CA MET A 172 17.15 -5.34 -7.73
C MET A 172 17.30 -6.84 -7.49
N HIS A 173 16.46 -7.47 -6.66
CA HIS A 173 16.39 -8.93 -6.59
C HIS A 173 16.10 -9.56 -7.95
N SER A 174 15.07 -9.10 -8.68
CA SER A 174 14.78 -9.59 -10.04
C SER A 174 15.91 -9.32 -11.05
N LEU A 175 16.79 -8.35 -10.79
CA LEU A 175 18.03 -8.10 -11.55
C LEU A 175 19.22 -8.95 -11.07
N GLY A 176 19.03 -9.82 -10.08
CA GLY A 176 20.03 -10.78 -9.61
C GLY A 176 20.85 -10.30 -8.41
N PHE A 177 20.46 -9.18 -7.78
CA PHE A 177 21.16 -8.66 -6.60
C PHE A 177 20.66 -9.33 -5.32
N TRP A 178 21.59 -9.97 -4.63
CA TRP A 178 21.41 -10.58 -3.31
C TRP A 178 21.57 -9.53 -2.21
N HIS A 179 21.27 -9.91 -0.98
CA HIS A 179 21.45 -9.01 0.15
C HIS A 179 22.92 -8.68 0.42
N GLU A 180 23.19 -7.45 0.84
CA GLU A 180 24.56 -7.02 1.13
C GLU A 180 25.07 -7.65 2.45
N GLN A 181 24.21 -7.81 3.46
CA GLN A 181 24.56 -8.48 4.72
C GLN A 181 24.66 -10.00 4.60
N SER A 182 24.42 -10.60 3.43
CA SER A 182 24.53 -12.04 3.23
C SER A 182 25.77 -12.44 2.42
N ARG A 183 26.59 -11.46 1.98
CA ARG A 183 27.83 -11.70 1.23
C ARG A 183 28.78 -12.62 1.99
N HIS A 184 29.50 -13.45 1.24
CA HIS A 184 30.47 -14.40 1.80
C HIS A 184 31.65 -13.72 2.54
N ASP A 185 31.94 -12.44 2.26
CA ASP A 185 32.99 -11.64 2.88
C ASP A 185 32.49 -10.75 4.03
N ARG A 186 31.18 -10.75 4.33
CA ARG A 186 30.54 -9.81 5.27
C ARG A 186 31.19 -9.75 6.66
N ASP A 187 31.71 -10.86 7.17
CA ASP A 187 32.23 -10.95 8.55
C ASP A 187 33.54 -10.15 8.73
N SER A 188 34.09 -9.63 7.64
CA SER A 188 35.17 -8.64 7.64
C SER A 188 34.67 -7.21 7.89
N TYR A 189 33.39 -6.94 7.62
CA TYR A 189 32.78 -5.61 7.58
C TYR A 189 31.70 -5.40 8.64
N ILE A 190 31.03 -6.47 9.06
CA ILE A 190 29.96 -6.45 10.05
C ILE A 190 30.11 -7.55 11.10
N LYS A 191 29.42 -7.37 12.22
CA LYS A 191 29.21 -8.39 13.25
C LYS A 191 27.72 -8.64 13.40
N ILE A 192 27.35 -9.92 13.29
CA ILE A 192 25.99 -10.39 13.62
C ILE A 192 25.91 -10.71 15.12
N ASN A 193 25.00 -10.04 15.82
CA ASN A 193 24.71 -10.29 17.24
C ASN A 193 23.65 -11.38 17.38
N TRP A 194 24.05 -12.63 17.16
CA TRP A 194 23.17 -13.80 17.17
C TRP A 194 22.25 -13.92 18.39
N SER A 195 22.72 -13.52 19.58
CA SER A 195 21.92 -13.53 20.81
C SER A 195 20.72 -12.57 20.79
N ASN A 196 20.74 -11.56 19.92
CA ASN A 196 19.70 -10.53 19.81
C ASN A 196 18.65 -10.87 18.74
N ILE A 197 18.91 -11.86 17.89
CA ILE A 197 18.01 -12.29 16.82
C ILE A 197 16.92 -13.22 17.38
N ASP A 198 15.69 -13.08 16.89
CA ASP A 198 14.63 -14.07 17.13
C ASP A 198 15.09 -15.44 16.62
N SER A 199 15.07 -16.46 17.49
CA SER A 199 15.57 -17.80 17.16
C SER A 199 14.87 -18.42 15.94
N THR A 200 13.62 -18.05 15.67
CA THR A 200 12.85 -18.51 14.49
C THR A 200 13.27 -17.80 13.19
N LYS A 201 14.07 -16.73 13.28
CA LYS A 201 14.50 -15.87 12.16
C LYS A 201 16.01 -15.89 11.91
N MET A 202 16.77 -16.68 12.66
CA MET A 202 18.23 -16.77 12.50
C MET A 202 18.65 -17.20 11.09
N HIS A 203 17.83 -17.98 10.39
CA HIS A 203 18.09 -18.40 9.01
C HIS A 203 18.19 -17.21 8.04
N ASN A 204 17.56 -16.07 8.32
CA ASN A 204 17.63 -14.87 7.46
C ASN A 204 19.02 -14.22 7.42
N PHE A 205 19.95 -14.68 8.25
CA PHE A 205 21.34 -14.26 8.26
C PHE A 205 22.27 -15.33 7.67
N GLN A 206 21.75 -16.34 6.96
CA GLN A 206 22.60 -17.28 6.22
C GLN A 206 23.34 -16.56 5.08
N ILE A 207 24.57 -17.00 4.80
CA ILE A 207 25.36 -16.52 3.67
C ILE A 207 24.68 -16.99 2.38
N GLU A 208 24.30 -16.06 1.50
CA GLU A 208 23.57 -16.36 0.28
C GLU A 208 24.50 -16.94 -0.81
N PRO A 209 23.96 -17.72 -1.76
CA PRO A 209 24.73 -18.37 -2.82
C PRO A 209 25.24 -17.41 -3.92
N GLY A 210 25.22 -16.09 -3.68
CA GLY A 210 25.69 -15.06 -4.60
C GLY A 210 27.18 -14.72 -4.47
N THR A 211 27.74 -14.15 -5.53
CA THR A 211 29.09 -13.54 -5.50
C THR A 211 29.04 -12.13 -4.91
N THR A 212 30.17 -11.43 -4.83
CA THR A 212 30.24 -10.04 -4.37
C THR A 212 30.15 -9.08 -5.55
N SER A 213 29.39 -7.99 -5.41
CA SER A 213 29.41 -6.87 -6.34
C SER A 213 30.19 -5.73 -5.70
N GLY A 214 31.34 -5.35 -6.27
CA GLY A 214 32.17 -4.25 -5.77
C GLY A 214 32.59 -4.35 -4.29
N ALA A 215 32.95 -3.20 -3.72
CA ALA A 215 33.27 -3.06 -2.29
C ALA A 215 32.01 -3.18 -1.42
N TYR A 216 32.18 -3.61 -0.16
CA TYR A 216 31.07 -3.74 0.77
C TYR A 216 30.34 -2.41 1.00
N ASP A 217 29.01 -2.43 0.94
CA ASP A 217 28.20 -1.22 0.97
C ASP A 217 27.18 -1.14 2.13
N TYR A 218 27.58 -0.49 3.22
CA TYR A 218 26.72 -0.29 4.39
C TYR A 218 25.41 0.45 4.07
N GLU A 219 25.41 1.30 3.03
CA GLU A 219 24.28 2.12 2.62
C GLU A 219 23.45 1.50 1.49
N SER A 220 23.74 0.25 1.08
CA SER A 220 23.03 -0.39 -0.02
C SER A 220 21.54 -0.52 0.30
N VAL A 221 20.67 -0.32 -0.70
CA VAL A 221 19.24 -0.66 -0.58
C VAL A 221 19.04 -2.16 -0.32
N MET A 222 20.01 -3.00 -0.65
CA MET A 222 20.03 -4.44 -0.40
C MET A 222 20.57 -4.82 0.99
N HIS A 223 20.94 -3.84 1.83
CA HIS A 223 21.43 -4.11 3.18
C HIS A 223 20.28 -4.07 4.21
N TYR A 224 20.20 -5.09 5.07
CA TYR A 224 19.29 -5.06 6.22
C TYR A 224 19.60 -3.91 7.18
N HIS A 225 18.55 -3.27 7.70
CA HIS A 225 18.67 -2.32 8.79
C HIS A 225 19.24 -2.96 10.07
N ALA A 226 19.85 -2.14 10.94
CA ALA A 226 20.59 -2.58 12.14
C ALA A 226 19.82 -3.51 13.10
N LYS A 227 18.49 -3.45 13.08
CA LYS A 227 17.58 -4.14 14.01
C LYS A 227 16.78 -5.26 13.34
N ALA A 228 17.12 -5.64 12.12
CA ALA A 228 16.40 -6.67 11.37
C ALA A 228 16.26 -7.94 12.20
N PHE A 229 15.03 -8.44 12.33
CA PHE A 229 14.67 -9.66 13.07
C PHE A 229 15.12 -9.70 14.54
N ALA A 230 15.28 -8.53 15.18
CA ALA A 230 15.56 -8.47 16.60
C ALA A 230 14.39 -9.02 17.43
N LYS A 231 14.70 -9.85 18.42
CA LYS A 231 13.70 -10.28 19.42
C LYS A 231 13.33 -9.16 20.41
N ASP A 232 14.18 -8.14 20.49
CA ASP A 232 14.04 -6.94 21.31
C ASP A 232 14.50 -5.74 20.47
N THR A 233 13.56 -4.91 20.04
CA THR A 233 13.82 -3.79 19.11
C THR A 233 14.62 -2.64 19.74
N SER A 234 14.94 -2.71 21.03
CA SER A 234 15.91 -1.81 21.67
C SER A 234 17.36 -2.19 21.36
N LYS A 235 17.62 -3.42 20.87
CA LYS A 235 18.96 -3.95 20.60
C LYS A 235 19.19 -4.16 19.10
N VAL A 236 20.42 -3.94 18.66
CA VAL A 236 20.84 -4.17 17.27
C VAL A 236 21.22 -5.63 17.04
N THR A 237 20.89 -6.14 15.86
CA THR A 237 21.29 -7.48 15.36
C THR A 237 22.52 -7.40 14.46
N ILE A 238 22.79 -6.23 13.88
CA ILE A 238 23.96 -5.98 13.01
C ILE A 238 24.72 -4.77 13.52
N GLN A 239 26.05 -4.86 13.58
CA GLN A 239 26.96 -3.75 13.90
C GLN A 239 28.10 -3.67 12.87
N CYS A 240 28.64 -2.48 12.64
CA CYS A 240 29.81 -2.31 11.78
C CYS A 240 31.06 -2.85 12.46
N LYS A 241 31.99 -3.31 11.64
CA LYS A 241 33.29 -3.80 12.05
C LYS A 241 34.36 -3.13 11.21
N ASN A 242 35.29 -2.45 11.88
CA ASN A 242 36.51 -1.93 11.28
C ASN A 242 37.71 -2.52 12.03
N GLY A 243 38.32 -3.55 11.45
CA GLY A 243 39.31 -4.37 12.14
C GLY A 243 38.72 -5.04 13.39
N ASN A 244 39.23 -4.65 14.56
CA ASN A 244 38.75 -5.16 15.86
C ASN A 244 37.70 -4.24 16.53
N VAL A 245 37.45 -3.07 15.95
CA VAL A 245 36.47 -2.11 16.49
C VAL A 245 35.08 -2.48 16.00
N ILE A 246 34.14 -2.63 16.94
CA ILE A 246 32.72 -2.85 16.67
C ILE A 246 31.94 -1.61 17.13
N SER A 247 31.09 -1.08 16.25
CA SER A 247 30.26 0.08 16.56
C SER A 247 28.89 -0.01 15.92
N ASP A 248 27.95 0.75 16.48
CA ASP A 248 26.68 0.99 15.81
C ASP A 248 26.91 1.89 14.60
N CYS A 249 26.15 1.66 13.53
CA CYS A 249 26.22 2.43 12.30
C CYS A 249 24.86 2.41 11.59
N VAL A 250 24.70 3.32 10.64
CA VAL A 250 23.50 3.40 9.81
C VAL A 250 23.65 2.39 8.68
N PHE A 251 22.67 1.49 8.58
CA PHE A 251 22.60 0.48 7.54
C PHE A 251 21.40 0.72 6.66
N GLY A 252 21.57 0.43 5.38
CA GLY A 252 20.54 0.62 4.37
C GLY A 252 20.44 2.08 3.92
N SER A 253 20.12 2.29 2.65
CA SER A 253 20.09 3.64 2.07
C SER A 253 19.12 4.56 2.80
N TYR A 254 19.51 5.80 3.13
CA TYR A 254 18.54 6.84 3.50
C TYR A 254 17.71 7.29 2.28
N TYR A 255 18.26 7.11 1.08
CA TYR A 255 17.66 7.43 -0.21
C TYR A 255 17.12 6.15 -0.89
N VAL A 256 16.92 6.18 -2.21
CA VAL A 256 16.35 5.06 -2.98
C VAL A 256 17.39 3.94 -3.22
N PHE A 257 18.63 4.27 -3.58
CA PHE A 257 19.80 3.38 -3.69
C PHE A 257 21.10 4.17 -3.47
N SER A 258 22.20 3.49 -3.19
CA SER A 258 23.54 4.09 -3.01
C SER A 258 24.30 4.25 -4.34
N ASP A 259 25.41 4.99 -4.32
CA ASP A 259 26.33 5.07 -5.46
C ASP A 259 26.93 3.69 -5.84
N LYS A 260 27.10 2.79 -4.86
CA LYS A 260 27.65 1.45 -5.11
C LYS A 260 26.58 0.49 -5.63
N ASP A 261 25.32 0.67 -5.27
CA ASP A 261 24.20 -0.02 -5.92
C ASP A 261 24.16 0.33 -7.41
N ILE A 262 24.24 1.63 -7.75
CA ILE A 262 24.31 2.13 -9.13
C ILE A 262 25.51 1.51 -9.87
N ALA A 263 26.70 1.57 -9.26
CA ALA A 263 27.92 1.02 -9.86
C ALA A 263 27.82 -0.51 -10.08
N GLY A 264 27.22 -1.23 -9.13
CA GLY A 264 26.97 -2.67 -9.24
C GLY A 264 26.03 -3.02 -10.38
N ILE A 265 24.92 -2.29 -10.52
CA ILE A 265 23.97 -2.43 -11.64
C ILE A 265 24.68 -2.11 -12.96
N ASN A 266 25.42 -1.02 -13.05
CA ASN A 266 26.11 -0.59 -14.27
C ASN A 266 27.21 -1.55 -14.72
N THR A 267 27.88 -2.21 -13.76
CA THR A 267 28.89 -3.24 -14.04
C THR A 267 28.25 -4.53 -14.53
N THR A 268 27.08 -4.88 -13.98
CA THR A 268 26.36 -6.11 -14.34
C THR A 268 25.61 -5.97 -15.67
N TYR A 269 24.96 -4.83 -15.88
CA TYR A 269 24.13 -4.53 -17.04
C TYR A 269 24.76 -3.41 -17.86
N PHE A 270 25.33 -3.79 -19.00
CA PHE A 270 25.87 -2.86 -19.97
C PHE A 270 24.90 -2.65 -21.12
N TYR A 271 24.36 -1.44 -21.25
CA TYR A 271 23.64 -0.97 -22.43
C TYR A 271 24.49 0.10 -23.13
N ASN A 272 24.60 0.04 -24.45
CA ASN A 272 25.39 1.01 -25.22
C ASN A 272 24.82 2.42 -25.07
N ALA A 273 25.69 3.42 -25.01
CA ALA A 273 25.34 4.85 -24.93
C ALA A 273 24.48 5.37 -26.11
N GLY A 274 24.26 4.57 -27.15
CA GLY A 274 23.36 4.86 -28.28
C GLY A 274 21.93 4.33 -28.13
N THR A 275 21.61 3.61 -27.06
CA THR A 275 20.23 3.18 -26.77
C THR A 275 19.45 4.36 -26.19
N ALA A 276 18.36 4.76 -26.85
CA ALA A 276 17.54 5.90 -26.45
C ALA A 276 17.09 5.82 -24.98
N ALA A 277 17.03 6.98 -24.31
CA ALA A 277 16.45 7.08 -22.99
C ALA A 277 14.96 6.69 -23.06
N ILE A 278 14.55 5.77 -22.20
CA ILE A 278 13.19 5.25 -22.17
C ILE A 278 12.43 6.02 -21.10
N ASN A 279 11.51 6.88 -21.52
CA ASN A 279 10.47 7.36 -20.63
C ASN A 279 9.40 6.27 -20.57
N TYR A 280 9.44 5.46 -19.51
CA TYR A 280 8.58 4.30 -19.35
C TYR A 280 7.08 4.66 -19.40
N GLU A 281 6.68 5.82 -18.85
CA GLU A 281 5.29 6.31 -18.95
C GLU A 281 4.92 6.71 -20.39
N ALA A 282 5.83 7.38 -21.09
CA ALA A 282 5.61 7.76 -22.49
C ALA A 282 5.54 6.51 -23.39
N GLU A 283 6.39 5.50 -23.16
CA GLU A 283 6.36 4.26 -23.94
C GLU A 283 5.17 3.35 -23.58
N LEU A 284 4.75 3.32 -22.31
CA LEU A 284 3.47 2.71 -21.88
C LEU A 284 2.29 3.30 -22.65
N SER A 285 2.31 4.62 -22.90
CA SER A 285 1.23 5.31 -23.64
C SER A 285 1.20 4.95 -25.13
N ILE A 286 2.31 4.47 -25.69
CA ILE A 286 2.46 4.07 -27.10
C ILE A 286 2.05 2.59 -27.28
N THR A 287 2.29 1.74 -26.28
CA THR A 287 1.77 0.38 -26.26
C THR A 287 0.27 0.39 -25.99
N GLU A 288 -0.52 0.11 -27.03
CA GLU A 288 -2.00 0.16 -27.04
C GLU A 288 -2.67 -0.48 -25.81
N THR A 289 -2.00 -1.42 -25.12
CA THR A 289 -2.53 -2.14 -23.97
C THR A 289 -2.73 -1.29 -22.71
N VAL A 290 -1.87 -0.30 -22.44
CA VAL A 290 -2.05 0.58 -21.26
C VAL A 290 -2.89 1.79 -21.58
N ALA A 291 -2.82 2.33 -22.80
CA ALA A 291 -3.82 3.28 -23.29
C ALA A 291 -5.23 2.65 -23.32
N ASP A 292 -5.37 1.36 -23.61
CA ASP A 292 -6.64 0.64 -23.57
C ASP A 292 -7.05 0.22 -22.16
N VAL A 293 -6.14 -0.06 -21.23
CA VAL A 293 -6.45 -0.20 -19.80
C VAL A 293 -6.85 1.15 -19.20
N MET A 294 -6.21 2.24 -19.58
CA MET A 294 -6.55 3.61 -19.18
C MET A 294 -7.85 4.08 -19.85
N LYS A 295 -8.12 3.71 -21.11
CA LYS A 295 -9.41 3.90 -21.80
C LYS A 295 -10.48 2.98 -21.25
N GLN A 296 -10.16 1.77 -20.80
CA GLN A 296 -11.08 0.87 -20.09
C GLN A 296 -11.33 1.33 -18.66
N GLN A 297 -10.38 2.00 -18.00
CA GLN A 297 -10.63 2.76 -16.77
C GLN A 297 -11.52 3.96 -17.06
N GLN A 298 -11.28 4.72 -18.13
CA GLN A 298 -12.18 5.81 -18.59
C GLN A 298 -13.53 5.34 -19.15
N LYS A 299 -13.67 4.06 -19.54
CA LYS A 299 -14.93 3.41 -19.99
C LYS A 299 -15.64 2.62 -18.88
N ARG A 300 -14.93 2.18 -17.83
CA ARG A 300 -15.50 1.53 -16.62
C ARG A 300 -15.73 2.51 -15.47
N ILE A 301 -15.23 3.74 -15.57
CA ILE A 301 -15.85 4.91 -14.96
C ILE A 301 -17.21 5.03 -15.64
N SER A 302 -18.23 4.46 -14.99
CA SER A 302 -19.61 4.51 -15.47
C SER A 302 -19.98 5.97 -15.78
N PRO A 303 -20.93 6.24 -16.69
CA PRO A 303 -21.42 7.59 -16.95
C PRO A 303 -21.75 8.37 -15.66
N VAL A 304 -22.16 7.65 -14.61
CA VAL A 304 -22.44 8.15 -13.25
C VAL A 304 -21.21 8.74 -12.54
N VAL A 305 -20.01 8.18 -12.72
CA VAL A 305 -18.77 8.69 -12.11
C VAL A 305 -18.24 9.92 -12.86
N LYS A 306 -18.38 9.98 -14.19
CA LYS A 306 -18.02 11.18 -15.00
C LYS A 306 -18.93 12.37 -14.75
N GLU A 307 -20.16 12.13 -14.32
CA GLU A 307 -21.10 13.17 -13.87
C GLU A 307 -20.80 13.61 -12.44
N ALA A 308 -20.49 12.66 -11.54
CA ALA A 308 -20.09 12.97 -10.15
C ALA A 308 -18.72 13.66 -10.02
N GLN A 309 -17.71 13.33 -10.85
CA GLN A 309 -16.43 14.04 -10.87
C GLN A 309 -16.53 15.45 -11.50
N ARG A 310 -17.55 15.69 -12.35
CA ARG A 310 -17.88 17.06 -12.81
C ARG A 310 -18.68 17.83 -11.76
N GLN A 311 -19.36 17.14 -10.85
CA GLN A 311 -20.08 17.71 -9.72
C GLN A 311 -19.24 17.55 -8.45
N GLN A 312 -18.16 18.33 -8.35
CA GLN A 312 -17.50 18.55 -7.06
C GLN A 312 -18.58 18.94 -6.03
N ILE A 313 -18.63 18.25 -4.88
CA ILE A 313 -19.56 18.66 -3.81
C ILE A 313 -19.11 20.04 -3.34
N THR A 314 -19.94 21.04 -3.66
CA THR A 314 -19.78 22.41 -3.19
C THR A 314 -20.42 22.56 -1.82
N GLU A 315 -20.17 23.69 -1.18
CA GLU A 315 -21.00 24.08 -0.04
C GLU A 315 -22.45 24.30 -0.51
N GLY A 316 -23.43 23.89 0.30
CA GLY A 316 -24.83 23.99 -0.11
C GLY A 316 -25.79 23.27 0.83
N LEU A 317 -27.08 23.40 0.53
CA LEU A 317 -28.15 22.62 1.14
C LEU A 317 -28.45 21.41 0.26
N TYR A 318 -28.53 20.23 0.86
CA TYR A 318 -28.72 18.97 0.14
C TYR A 318 -29.81 18.11 0.75
N LYS A 319 -30.47 17.30 -0.08
CA LYS A 319 -31.02 16.01 0.34
C LYS A 319 -30.06 14.92 -0.11
N ILE A 320 -29.79 13.95 0.77
CA ILE A 320 -28.71 12.98 0.58
C ILE A 320 -29.35 11.60 0.44
N LYS A 321 -29.31 11.04 -0.77
CA LYS A 321 -29.87 9.75 -1.10
C LYS A 321 -28.85 8.63 -0.87
N ILE A 322 -29.29 7.50 -0.34
CA ILE A 322 -28.48 6.30 -0.11
C ILE A 322 -28.60 5.38 -1.33
N ASN A 323 -27.48 4.99 -1.93
CA ASN A 323 -27.48 4.18 -3.15
C ASN A 323 -27.88 2.71 -2.89
N GLN A 324 -27.65 2.21 -1.67
CA GLN A 324 -28.04 0.88 -1.22
C GLN A 324 -29.56 0.68 -1.30
N THR A 325 -30.34 1.65 -0.84
CA THR A 325 -31.80 1.48 -0.66
C THR A 325 -32.63 2.45 -1.51
N GLY A 326 -32.04 3.50 -2.06
CA GLY A 326 -32.76 4.58 -2.76
C GLY A 326 -33.46 5.57 -1.84
N ARG A 327 -33.41 5.36 -0.51
CA ARG A 327 -33.98 6.24 0.52
C ARG A 327 -33.07 7.42 0.81
N HIS A 328 -33.49 8.32 1.68
CA HIS A 328 -32.73 9.54 2.01
C HIS A 328 -32.33 9.55 3.48
N LEU A 329 -31.21 10.23 3.77
CA LEU A 329 -30.84 10.55 5.14
C LEU A 329 -31.97 11.36 5.78
N ALA A 330 -32.24 11.04 7.03
CA ALA A 330 -33.19 11.73 7.87
C ALA A 330 -32.71 11.76 9.31
N ILE A 331 -33.11 12.77 10.06
CA ILE A 331 -33.06 12.73 11.51
C ILE A 331 -34.30 12.01 12.03
N GLU A 332 -34.08 11.00 12.87
CA GLU A 332 -35.12 10.15 13.46
C GLU A 332 -36.17 10.97 14.22
N GLY A 333 -37.45 10.69 13.97
CA GLY A 333 -38.57 11.32 14.66
C GLY A 333 -38.70 12.84 14.45
N VAL A 334 -38.03 13.41 13.44
CA VAL A 334 -37.94 14.87 13.23
C VAL A 334 -37.39 15.59 14.49
N SER A 335 -36.65 14.85 15.32
CA SER A 335 -36.18 15.34 16.60
C SER A 335 -35.16 16.46 16.41
N LYS A 336 -35.18 17.42 17.33
CA LYS A 336 -34.18 18.49 17.41
C LYS A 336 -33.19 18.25 18.55
N GLU A 337 -33.32 17.16 19.28
CA GLU A 337 -32.48 16.85 20.45
C GLU A 337 -31.10 16.31 20.07
N ASN A 338 -30.12 16.52 20.95
CA ASN A 338 -28.80 15.87 20.83
C ASN A 338 -28.97 14.36 20.97
N GLY A 339 -28.17 13.59 20.24
CA GLY A 339 -28.23 12.13 20.25
C GLY A 339 -29.35 11.54 19.38
N ALA A 340 -30.19 12.35 18.74
CA ALA A 340 -31.15 11.83 17.77
C ALA A 340 -30.41 11.18 16.59
N ARG A 341 -30.83 9.98 16.20
CA ARG A 341 -30.10 9.13 15.26
C ARG A 341 -30.23 9.66 13.84
N LEU A 342 -29.13 9.52 13.10
CA LEU A 342 -29.16 9.57 11.64
C LEU A 342 -29.72 8.24 11.14
N VAL A 343 -30.78 8.29 10.35
CA VAL A 343 -31.48 7.12 9.81
C VAL A 343 -31.72 7.27 8.32
N GLN A 344 -32.07 6.17 7.64
CA GLN A 344 -32.71 6.23 6.34
C GLN A 344 -34.23 6.32 6.48
N TRP A 345 -34.87 7.05 5.58
CA TRP A 345 -36.32 7.08 5.46
C TRP A 345 -36.74 7.39 4.01
N ASP A 346 -37.93 6.95 3.62
CA ASP A 346 -38.51 7.33 2.33
C ASP A 346 -38.61 8.85 2.26
N TYR A 347 -38.21 9.44 1.13
CA TYR A 347 -38.16 10.90 1.04
C TYR A 347 -39.55 11.49 1.13
N VAL A 348 -39.76 12.29 2.16
CA VAL A 348 -40.84 13.26 2.25
C VAL A 348 -40.19 14.64 2.33
N ASP A 349 -40.78 15.64 1.67
CA ASP A 349 -40.23 17.01 1.67
C ASP A 349 -40.42 17.68 3.04
N GLN A 350 -39.69 17.17 4.03
CA GLN A 350 -39.65 17.62 5.40
C GLN A 350 -38.23 18.07 5.75
N ASN A 351 -38.14 18.92 6.76
CA ASN A 351 -36.92 19.61 7.10
C ASN A 351 -35.83 18.69 7.68
N ASN A 352 -36.21 17.57 8.29
CA ASN A 352 -35.29 16.57 8.82
C ASN A 352 -34.56 15.76 7.73
N HIS A 353 -34.94 15.91 6.45
CA HIS A 353 -34.25 15.32 5.30
C HIS A 353 -33.22 16.27 4.65
N LYS A 354 -33.12 17.51 5.12
CA LYS A 354 -32.31 18.56 4.52
C LYS A 354 -31.07 18.80 5.38
N PHE A 355 -29.89 18.74 4.76
CA PHE A 355 -28.60 18.87 5.43
C PHE A 355 -27.76 19.95 4.76
N TYR A 356 -27.22 20.86 5.55
CA TYR A 356 -26.17 21.76 5.11
C TYR A 356 -24.86 20.97 5.03
N VAL A 357 -24.15 21.12 3.91
CA VAL A 357 -22.81 20.57 3.68
C VAL A 357 -21.85 21.73 3.55
N THR A 358 -20.88 21.83 4.45
CA THR A 358 -19.94 22.96 4.51
C THR A 358 -18.53 22.44 4.31
N LYS A 359 -17.75 23.07 3.43
CA LYS A 359 -16.36 22.68 3.15
C LYS A 359 -15.39 23.48 4.01
N ARG A 360 -14.42 22.79 4.61
CA ARG A 360 -13.36 23.36 5.45
C ARG A 360 -12.08 23.60 4.65
N ALA A 361 -11.18 24.40 5.19
CA ALA A 361 -9.92 24.79 4.53
C ALA A 361 -8.98 23.60 4.25
N ASP A 362 -9.06 22.54 5.05
CA ASP A 362 -8.30 21.29 4.93
C ASP A 362 -8.94 20.28 3.94
N ASN A 363 -9.89 20.72 3.12
CA ASN A 363 -10.70 19.89 2.21
C ASN A 363 -11.58 18.83 2.89
N THR A 364 -11.86 18.97 4.20
CA THR A 364 -12.87 18.16 4.89
C THR A 364 -14.23 18.87 4.92
N PHE A 365 -15.27 18.19 5.39
CA PHE A 365 -16.66 18.65 5.36
C PHE A 365 -17.34 18.52 6.72
N THR A 366 -18.30 19.40 6.98
CA THR A 366 -19.28 19.24 8.06
C THR A 366 -20.67 19.06 7.46
N LEU A 367 -21.45 18.16 8.05
CA LEU A 367 -22.86 17.96 7.74
C LEU A 367 -23.68 18.39 8.95
N TRP A 368 -24.75 19.14 8.76
CA TRP A 368 -25.63 19.55 9.86
C TRP A 368 -27.08 19.69 9.41
N GLY A 369 -28.00 19.32 10.29
CA GLY A 369 -29.43 19.30 10.00
C GLY A 369 -29.97 20.71 9.76
N TRP A 370 -30.79 20.90 8.71
CA TRP A 370 -31.37 22.19 8.37
C TRP A 370 -32.25 22.76 9.50
N ASP A 371 -33.01 21.90 10.17
CA ASP A 371 -33.99 22.31 11.19
C ASP A 371 -33.39 22.38 12.61
N SER A 372 -32.58 21.38 12.96
CA SER A 372 -31.98 21.28 14.29
C SER A 372 -30.75 22.16 14.46
N ARG A 373 -30.08 22.50 13.35
CA ARG A 373 -28.78 23.18 13.32
C ARG A 373 -27.71 22.44 14.14
N LYS A 374 -27.75 21.11 14.11
CA LYS A 374 -26.80 20.25 14.83
C LYS A 374 -25.97 19.44 13.86
N TYR A 375 -24.71 19.22 14.22
CA TYR A 375 -23.76 18.47 13.39
C TYR A 375 -24.10 17.00 13.39
N VAL A 376 -23.94 16.35 12.25
CA VAL A 376 -23.90 14.90 12.13
C VAL A 376 -22.53 14.44 12.63
N CYS A 377 -22.50 13.59 13.66
CA CYS A 377 -21.28 13.15 14.32
C CYS A 377 -21.40 11.69 14.81
N ALA A 378 -20.25 11.03 15.00
CA ALA A 378 -20.19 9.78 15.74
C ALA A 378 -20.58 10.03 17.22
N ALA A 379 -21.49 9.23 17.77
CA ALA A 379 -22.06 9.44 19.10
C ALA A 379 -20.95 9.50 20.17
N SER A 380 -20.99 10.55 21.00
CA SER A 380 -20.01 10.83 22.06
C SER A 380 -18.54 10.87 21.58
N GLY A 381 -18.29 11.04 20.27
CA GLY A 381 -16.95 11.00 19.71
C GLY A 381 -16.26 9.64 19.74
N ASN A 382 -17.00 8.56 19.96
CA ASN A 382 -16.45 7.21 19.99
C ASN A 382 -15.91 6.82 18.60
N LYS A 383 -14.79 6.10 18.56
CA LYS A 383 -14.09 5.66 17.33
C LYS A 383 -14.29 4.18 17.04
N GLU A 384 -14.95 3.44 17.93
CA GLU A 384 -15.13 2.00 17.81
C GLU A 384 -16.08 1.61 16.67
N ASP A 385 -15.85 0.43 16.09
CA ASP A 385 -16.78 -0.15 15.09
C ASP A 385 -18.16 -0.31 15.73
N GLY A 386 -19.20 0.09 15.00
CA GLY A 386 -20.58 0.01 15.51
C GLY A 386 -21.05 1.24 16.28
N THR A 387 -20.21 2.27 16.41
CA THR A 387 -20.62 3.54 17.02
C THR A 387 -21.71 4.20 16.17
N ALA A 388 -22.89 4.43 16.76
CA ALA A 388 -24.01 5.09 16.11
C ALA A 388 -23.68 6.52 15.67
N VAL A 389 -24.32 6.97 14.60
CA VAL A 389 -24.20 8.32 14.07
C VAL A 389 -25.45 9.11 14.42
N VAL A 390 -25.26 10.27 15.03
CA VAL A 390 -26.31 11.09 15.61
C VAL A 390 -26.15 12.55 15.19
N GLN A 391 -27.15 13.37 15.46
CA GLN A 391 -26.96 14.82 15.50
C GLN A 391 -26.56 15.28 16.91
N ASP A 392 -25.65 16.23 17.01
CA ASP A 392 -25.26 16.86 18.28
C ASP A 392 -24.84 18.31 18.08
N SER A 393 -24.88 19.10 19.16
CA SER A 393 -24.47 20.51 19.17
C SER A 393 -22.95 20.69 19.20
N PHE A 394 -22.19 19.62 19.42
CA PHE A 394 -20.72 19.67 19.50
C PHE A 394 -20.07 19.63 18.10
N ALA A 395 -19.33 20.70 17.79
CA ALA A 395 -18.71 20.99 16.50
C ALA A 395 -17.24 20.55 16.35
N ASP A 396 -16.63 19.98 17.40
CA ASP A 396 -15.21 19.64 17.34
C ASP A 396 -14.92 18.56 16.30
N TYR A 397 -13.63 18.30 16.04
CA TYR A 397 -13.06 17.42 15.00
C TYR A 397 -13.86 16.12 14.72
N LEU A 398 -14.62 15.63 15.69
CA LEU A 398 -15.55 14.50 15.69
C LEU A 398 -16.72 14.60 14.69
N GLY A 399 -17.20 15.80 14.34
CA GLY A 399 -18.25 16.05 13.32
C GLY A 399 -17.71 16.33 11.92
N THR A 400 -16.42 16.04 11.71
CA THR A 400 -15.72 16.30 10.45
C THR A 400 -15.62 15.04 9.60
N TRP A 401 -15.93 15.20 8.31
CA TRP A 401 -16.07 14.11 7.37
C TRP A 401 -15.21 14.34 6.13
N LYS A 402 -14.60 13.28 5.63
CA LYS A 402 -14.01 13.21 4.31
C LYS A 402 -15.08 12.66 3.36
N ILE A 403 -15.38 13.36 2.28
CA ILE A 403 -16.39 12.92 1.30
C ILE A 403 -15.68 12.63 -0.01
N GLU A 404 -15.62 11.35 -0.39
CA GLU A 404 -14.86 10.89 -1.55
C GLU A 404 -15.69 9.95 -2.41
N TYR A 405 -15.54 10.05 -3.73
CA TYR A 405 -16.24 9.16 -4.63
C TYR A 405 -15.58 7.77 -4.61
N SER A 406 -16.36 6.72 -4.34
CA SER A 406 -15.92 5.33 -4.41
C SER A 406 -16.61 4.59 -5.55
N ASN A 407 -15.82 3.80 -6.28
CA ASN A 407 -16.27 2.86 -7.31
C ASN A 407 -15.69 1.45 -7.05
N GLN A 408 -15.49 1.11 -5.77
CA GLN A 408 -14.93 -0.16 -5.34
C GLN A 408 -15.68 -1.35 -5.95
N ASN A 409 -14.94 -2.26 -6.61
CA ASN A 409 -15.51 -3.48 -7.19
C ASN A 409 -16.22 -4.32 -6.12
N GLY A 410 -17.44 -4.75 -6.42
CA GLY A 410 -18.30 -5.48 -5.46
C GLY A 410 -19.19 -4.57 -4.62
N CYS A 411 -18.98 -3.25 -4.64
CA CYS A 411 -19.79 -2.27 -3.92
C CYS A 411 -20.60 -1.36 -4.85
N LYS A 412 -21.71 -0.81 -4.37
CA LYS A 412 -22.47 0.20 -5.11
C LYS A 412 -21.67 1.50 -5.20
N PRO A 413 -21.42 2.06 -6.40
CA PRO A 413 -20.64 3.28 -6.54
C PRO A 413 -21.37 4.50 -5.97
N GLY A 414 -20.62 5.51 -5.53
CA GLY A 414 -21.16 6.79 -5.04
C GLY A 414 -20.24 7.46 -4.03
N TRP A 415 -20.68 8.57 -3.46
CA TRP A 415 -19.92 9.30 -2.45
C TRP A 415 -19.89 8.52 -1.13
N VAL A 416 -18.72 8.34 -0.54
CA VAL A 416 -18.52 7.75 0.78
C VAL A 416 -18.24 8.87 1.77
N ILE A 417 -18.93 8.86 2.90
CA ILE A 417 -18.78 9.83 3.99
C ILE A 417 -17.97 9.16 5.11
N THR A 418 -16.72 9.56 5.29
CA THR A 418 -15.77 8.95 6.23
C THR A 418 -15.45 9.88 7.37
N ASN A 419 -15.63 9.42 8.61
CA ASN A 419 -15.31 10.24 9.77
C ASN A 419 -13.79 10.45 9.83
N VAL A 420 -13.35 11.71 9.91
CA VAL A 420 -11.91 12.03 9.86
C VAL A 420 -11.18 11.51 11.11
N VAL A 421 -11.86 11.42 12.26
CA VAL A 421 -11.23 11.08 13.54
C VAL A 421 -11.04 9.57 13.69
N SER A 422 -12.02 8.78 13.29
CA SER A 422 -11.94 7.32 13.34
C SER A 422 -11.37 6.70 12.07
N GLY A 423 -11.39 7.42 10.94
CA GLY A 423 -11.04 6.90 9.62
C GLY A 423 -12.09 5.93 9.05
N LYS A 424 -13.27 5.83 9.67
CA LYS A 424 -14.29 4.84 9.35
C LYS A 424 -15.47 5.45 8.59
N PRO A 425 -15.94 4.82 7.49
CA PRO A 425 -17.10 5.29 6.75
C PRO A 425 -18.41 5.10 7.50
N LEU A 426 -19.42 5.90 7.10
CA LEU A 426 -20.81 5.61 7.41
C LEU A 426 -21.20 4.26 6.82
N HIS A 427 -21.79 3.42 7.66
CA HIS A 427 -22.32 2.12 7.31
C HIS A 427 -23.78 2.04 7.78
N LEU A 428 -24.67 1.70 6.85
CA LEU A 428 -26.09 1.52 7.09
C LEU A 428 -26.33 0.16 7.75
N VAL A 429 -27.02 0.15 8.90
CA VAL A 429 -27.32 -1.07 9.64
C VAL A 429 -28.79 -1.45 9.44
N GLY A 430 -29.03 -2.37 8.48
CA GLY A 430 -30.36 -2.83 8.09
C GLY A 430 -30.93 -2.12 6.85
N ASP A 431 -32.11 -2.53 6.40
CA ASP A 431 -32.69 -2.13 5.11
C ASP A 431 -34.07 -1.46 5.22
N GLY A 432 -34.68 -1.39 6.41
CA GLY A 432 -35.99 -0.78 6.66
C GLY A 432 -35.96 0.74 6.89
N ASN A 433 -37.15 1.34 6.92
CA ASN A 433 -37.31 2.72 7.39
C ASN A 433 -36.91 2.80 8.87
N GLY A 434 -36.10 3.80 9.22
CA GLY A 434 -35.56 3.95 10.58
C GLY A 434 -34.27 3.16 10.83
N ALA A 435 -33.78 2.41 9.84
CA ALA A 435 -32.44 1.81 9.92
C ALA A 435 -31.39 2.92 10.07
N GLY A 436 -30.53 2.78 11.07
CA GLY A 436 -29.56 3.80 11.46
C GLY A 436 -28.21 3.63 10.77
N PHE A 437 -27.35 4.62 10.98
CA PHE A 437 -25.96 4.55 10.56
C PHE A 437 -25.03 4.36 11.74
N GLU A 438 -23.96 3.60 11.50
CA GLU A 438 -22.81 3.48 12.38
C GLU A 438 -21.53 3.88 11.63
N ILE A 439 -20.45 4.18 12.34
CA ILE A 439 -19.11 4.15 11.77
C ILE A 439 -18.55 2.74 11.87
N ARG A 440 -18.06 2.20 10.74
CA ARG A 440 -17.47 0.84 10.72
C ARG A 440 -16.33 0.74 9.72
N ALA A 441 -15.22 0.14 10.13
CA ALA A 441 -14.13 -0.17 9.21
C ALA A 441 -14.58 -1.19 8.15
N GLN A 442 -14.25 -0.94 6.88
CA GLN A 442 -14.47 -1.93 5.82
C GLN A 442 -13.57 -3.14 6.04
N LYS A 443 -14.13 -4.35 5.91
CA LYS A 443 -13.42 -5.62 6.06
C LYS A 443 -13.58 -6.44 4.78
N PHE A 444 -12.60 -7.29 4.47
CA PHE A 444 -12.74 -8.32 3.45
C PHE A 444 -12.96 -9.64 4.20
N LEU A 445 -14.14 -10.23 4.06
CA LEU A 445 -14.55 -11.44 4.77
C LEU A 445 -15.03 -12.46 3.73
N ASP A 446 -14.54 -13.69 3.81
CA ASP A 446 -15.03 -14.83 3.02
C ASP A 446 -15.09 -14.61 1.49
N GLY A 447 -14.20 -13.77 0.95
CA GLY A 447 -14.16 -13.48 -0.49
C GLY A 447 -15.06 -12.31 -0.93
N GLU A 448 -15.81 -11.69 -0.02
CA GLU A 448 -16.66 -10.53 -0.29
C GLU A 448 -16.21 -9.28 0.50
N TYR A 449 -16.40 -8.10 -0.10
CA TYR A 449 -16.11 -6.83 0.56
C TYR A 449 -17.30 -6.38 1.42
N ASP A 450 -17.04 -6.08 2.69
CA ASP A 450 -17.96 -5.32 3.52
C ASP A 450 -17.97 -3.85 3.05
N CYS A 451 -18.98 -3.52 2.25
CA CYS A 451 -19.08 -2.25 1.56
C CYS A 451 -19.50 -1.11 2.50
N ALA A 452 -18.84 0.04 2.36
CA ALA A 452 -19.34 1.29 2.92
C ALA A 452 -20.68 1.68 2.30
N SER A 453 -21.49 2.45 3.04
CA SER A 453 -22.64 3.11 2.44
C SER A 453 -22.19 4.17 1.45
N THR A 454 -22.91 4.28 0.33
CA THR A 454 -22.61 5.25 -0.72
C THR A 454 -23.82 6.13 -0.97
N PHE A 455 -23.53 7.39 -1.30
CA PHE A 455 -24.52 8.46 -1.28
C PHE A 455 -24.55 9.25 -2.61
N GLN A 456 -25.69 9.86 -2.88
CA GLN A 456 -25.92 10.86 -3.91
C GLN A 456 -26.35 12.16 -3.23
N PHE A 457 -25.70 13.27 -3.57
CA PHE A 457 -25.99 14.60 -3.02
C PHE A 457 -26.87 15.36 -4.02
N GLU A 458 -28.12 15.60 -3.68
CA GLU A 458 -29.07 16.33 -4.52
C GLU A 458 -29.21 17.75 -3.97
N SER A 459 -28.62 18.73 -4.67
CA SER A 459 -28.61 20.12 -4.22
C SER A 459 -30.01 20.72 -4.20
N LEU A 460 -30.29 21.47 -3.13
CA LEU A 460 -31.50 22.25 -2.91
C LEU A 460 -31.23 23.77 -2.96
N GLY A 461 -29.98 24.17 -3.24
CA GLY A 461 -29.53 25.57 -3.29
C GLY A 461 -28.34 25.86 -2.38
N ASP A 462 -27.94 27.13 -2.37
CA ASP A 462 -26.79 27.61 -1.60
C ASP A 462 -27.09 27.71 -0.10
N ILE A 463 -26.04 27.74 0.72
CA ILE A 463 -26.15 28.10 2.13
C ILE A 463 -26.45 29.59 2.24
N PRO A 464 -27.54 30.01 2.90
CA PRO A 464 -27.81 31.44 3.11
C PRO A 464 -26.59 32.12 3.76
N ALA A 465 -26.24 33.32 3.33
CA ALA A 465 -25.05 34.04 3.80
C ALA A 465 -25.02 34.25 5.34
N GLU A 466 -26.21 34.22 5.96
CA GLU A 466 -26.45 34.32 7.40
C GLU A 466 -26.17 33.01 8.17
N LEU A 467 -25.93 31.88 7.49
CA LEU A 467 -25.89 30.52 8.06
C LEU A 467 -24.59 29.76 7.70
N LYS A 468 -23.43 30.40 7.76
CA LYS A 468 -22.14 29.76 7.41
C LYS A 468 -21.66 28.69 8.41
N SER A 469 -22.20 28.71 9.62
CA SER A 469 -22.04 27.65 10.62
C SER A 469 -23.29 27.58 11.50
N PRO A 470 -23.56 26.46 12.19
CA PRO A 470 -24.67 26.38 13.13
C PRO A 470 -24.62 27.40 14.28
N GLU A 471 -23.44 27.95 14.56
CA GLU A 471 -23.19 28.96 15.59
C GLU A 471 -23.38 30.41 15.08
N SER A 472 -23.51 30.62 13.77
CA SER A 472 -23.44 31.96 13.14
C SER A 472 -24.70 32.83 13.22
N VAL A 473 -25.77 32.39 13.89
CA VAL A 473 -27.00 33.20 14.07
C VAL A 473 -27.33 33.34 15.56
N PRO A 474 -27.36 34.57 16.12
CA PRO A 474 -27.90 34.80 17.46
C PRO A 474 -29.35 34.32 17.50
N ALA A 475 -29.74 33.67 18.59
CA ALA A 475 -31.11 33.20 18.82
C ALA A 475 -32.11 34.38 18.90
N GLN A 476 -32.48 34.97 17.76
CA GLN A 476 -33.64 35.84 17.54
C GLN A 476 -33.59 36.43 16.11
N LYS A 477 -34.31 35.80 15.17
CA LYS A 477 -35.06 36.43 14.05
C LYS A 477 -35.55 35.35 13.08
N ILE A 478 -36.66 34.70 13.45
CA ILE A 478 -37.40 33.74 12.60
C ILE A 478 -38.27 34.45 11.54
N ASN A 479 -38.27 35.79 11.49
CA ASN A 479 -39.14 36.58 10.60
C ASN A 479 -38.36 37.45 9.58
N SER A 480 -37.40 36.86 8.86
CA SER A 480 -36.82 37.52 7.68
C SER A 480 -37.74 37.34 6.45
N PRO A 481 -38.13 38.42 5.75
CA PRO A 481 -38.95 38.34 4.52
C PRO A 481 -38.33 37.47 3.41
N ALA A 482 -37.01 37.26 3.44
CA ALA A 482 -36.30 36.41 2.49
C ALA A 482 -36.71 34.93 2.57
N ILE A 483 -37.04 34.44 3.78
CA ILE A 483 -37.44 33.03 4.01
C ILE A 483 -38.93 32.81 3.67
N GLN A 484 -39.78 33.84 3.76
CA GLN A 484 -41.18 33.74 3.34
C GLN A 484 -41.35 33.68 1.81
N LYS A 485 -40.39 34.23 1.04
CA LYS A 485 -40.43 34.19 -0.43
C LYS A 485 -40.19 32.78 -1.00
N MET A 486 -39.47 31.91 -0.28
CA MET A 486 -39.26 30.51 -0.69
C MET A 486 -40.46 29.59 -0.40
N LYS A 487 -41.43 30.02 0.42
CA LYS A 487 -42.66 29.24 0.72
C LYS A 487 -43.81 29.46 -0.27
N LYS A 488 -43.70 30.42 -1.20
CA LYS A 488 -44.83 30.81 -2.09
C LYS A 488 -44.72 30.34 -3.55
N ASN A 489 -43.66 29.63 -3.93
CA ASN A 489 -43.46 29.15 -5.29
C ASN A 489 -43.45 27.61 -5.42
N ASN A 490 -44.15 26.89 -4.55
CA ASN A 490 -44.52 25.48 -4.76
C ASN A 490 -46.05 25.37 -4.78
#